data_AF-A0A8S2WL63-F1
#
_entry.id   AF-A0A8S2WL63-F1
#
_cell.length_a   1.000
_cell.length_b   1.000
_cell.length_c   1.000
_cell.angle_alpha   90.00
_cell.angle_beta   90.00
_cell.angle_gamma   90.00
#
_symmetry.space_group_name_H-M   'P 1'
#
loop_
_entity.id
_entity.type
_entity.pdbx_description
1 polymer ?
#
loop_
_entity_poly.entity_id
_entity_poly.type
_entity_poly.pdbx_seq_one_letter_code
_entity_poly.pdbx_strand_id
1 'polypeptide(L)'
;VLNTYRLMHISYVDFERILQSCAEVFTTWDDEFERLQTQVREQSRRARTTDMRMAWRVTLVHKKLQARLEHMKKFRKQHEQLRSVIDRVLRPITETAQALTTVQSPSADDSDSTANSVSTTTSSSLDINAIDEVHLAYESCKEIDALDLSKEGQDAWEAAMKRYDARIDRVEARITSLLRDQLGTAKNANEMFRIFSRFNELFVRQHIGGAIKEYQTQLIQRVKDDIESLHEKFKQQYAHSKSYKISRCNDLPPVSGSIIWAKQI
;
A
#
# COMPACT_ATOMS: atom_id res chain seq x y z
N VAL A 1 29.48 -5.28 -15.23
CA VAL A 1 28.16 -5.60 -15.81
C VAL A 1 27.03 -4.93 -15.05
N LEU A 2 26.82 -5.17 -13.74
CA LEU A 2 25.73 -4.51 -12.99
C LEU A 2 25.83 -2.97 -12.95
N ASN A 3 27.05 -2.41 -12.91
CA ASN A 3 27.27 -0.95 -12.88
C ASN A 3 26.78 -0.23 -14.16
N THR A 4 26.75 -0.91 -15.30
CA THR A 4 26.25 -0.30 -16.55
C THR A 4 24.73 -0.22 -16.60
N TYR A 5 24.03 -1.02 -15.79
CA TYR A 5 22.57 -1.07 -15.77
C TYR A 5 21.92 0.01 -14.89
N ARG A 6 22.68 0.85 -14.17
CA ARG A 6 22.15 1.94 -13.31
C ARG A 6 20.78 1.59 -12.70
N LEU A 7 20.74 0.50 -11.91
CA LEU A 7 19.51 -0.21 -11.48
C LEU A 7 18.44 0.70 -10.84
N MET A 8 18.85 1.84 -10.31
CA MET A 8 18.00 2.85 -9.68
C MET A 8 17.31 3.80 -10.68
N HIS A 9 17.80 3.92 -11.92
CA HIS A 9 17.23 4.80 -12.95
C HIS A 9 16.27 4.08 -13.92
N ILE A 10 16.34 2.75 -13.98
CA ILE A 10 15.54 1.93 -14.89
C ILE A 10 14.07 1.82 -14.38
N SER A 11 13.12 1.44 -15.25
CA SER A 11 11.75 1.12 -14.84
C SER A 11 11.70 -0.08 -13.88
N TYR A 12 10.69 -0.16 -13.01
CA TYR A 12 10.54 -1.28 -12.08
C TYR A 12 10.44 -2.64 -12.80
N VAL A 13 9.76 -2.70 -13.95
CA VAL A 13 9.57 -3.93 -14.73
C VAL A 13 10.90 -4.49 -15.25
N ASP A 14 11.74 -3.60 -15.79
CA ASP A 14 13.06 -3.97 -16.30
C ASP A 14 14.02 -4.33 -15.15
N PHE A 15 13.93 -3.61 -14.04
CA PHE A 15 14.67 -3.91 -12.81
C PHE A 15 14.34 -5.30 -12.26
N GLU A 16 13.05 -5.67 -12.21
CA GLU A 16 12.60 -6.98 -11.75
C GLU A 16 13.10 -8.10 -12.67
N ARG A 17 13.04 -7.91 -13.99
CA ARG A 17 13.57 -8.87 -14.96
C ARG A 17 15.08 -9.09 -14.79
N ILE A 18 15.86 -8.01 -14.67
CA ILE A 18 17.32 -8.10 -14.47
C ILE A 18 17.64 -8.80 -13.16
N LEU A 19 16.96 -8.44 -12.07
CA LEU A 19 17.16 -9.08 -10.77
C LEU A 19 16.77 -10.55 -10.79
N GLN A 20 15.72 -10.92 -11.50
CA GLN A 20 15.29 -12.31 -11.64
C GLN A 20 16.37 -13.12 -12.38
N SER A 21 16.91 -12.61 -13.49
CA SER A 21 18.04 -13.25 -14.18
C SER A 21 19.29 -13.32 -13.30
N CYS A 22 19.58 -12.29 -12.50
CA CYS A 22 20.69 -12.36 -11.53
C CYS A 22 20.44 -13.41 -10.44
N ALA A 23 19.20 -13.54 -9.95
CA ALA A 23 18.83 -14.55 -8.97
C ALA A 23 18.99 -15.96 -9.54
N GLU A 24 18.59 -16.19 -10.78
CA GLU A 24 18.80 -17.47 -11.49
C GLU A 24 20.29 -17.82 -11.63
N VAL A 25 21.14 -16.83 -11.90
CA VAL A 25 22.60 -17.03 -11.92
C VAL A 25 23.14 -17.38 -10.53
N PHE A 26 22.63 -16.75 -9.47
CA PHE A 26 23.04 -17.09 -8.10
C PHE A 26 22.55 -18.49 -7.69
N THR A 27 21.33 -18.88 -8.03
CA THR A 27 20.82 -20.23 -7.71
C THR A 27 21.58 -21.30 -8.47
N THR A 28 21.81 -21.12 -9.77
CA THR A 28 22.62 -22.07 -10.56
C THR A 28 24.05 -22.18 -10.05
N TRP A 29 24.65 -21.08 -9.61
CA TRP A 29 25.95 -21.11 -8.93
C TRP A 29 25.89 -21.87 -7.61
N ASP A 30 24.90 -21.59 -6.74
CA ASP A 30 24.77 -22.25 -5.44
C ASP A 30 24.56 -23.77 -5.63
N ASP A 31 23.75 -24.19 -6.60
CA ASP A 31 23.50 -25.59 -6.93
C ASP A 31 24.78 -26.30 -7.42
N GLU A 32 25.50 -25.71 -8.38
CA GLU A 32 26.75 -26.27 -8.88
C GLU A 32 27.86 -26.24 -7.83
N PHE A 33 27.91 -25.21 -6.99
CA PHE A 33 28.83 -25.14 -5.88
C PHE A 33 28.53 -26.22 -4.84
N GLU A 34 27.27 -26.46 -4.51
CA GLU A 34 26.85 -27.55 -3.60
C GLU A 34 27.18 -28.93 -4.20
N ARG A 35 26.99 -29.12 -5.51
CA ARG A 35 27.40 -30.34 -6.21
C ARG A 35 28.91 -30.54 -6.14
N LEU A 36 29.69 -29.50 -6.40
CA LEU A 36 31.16 -29.52 -6.30
C LEU A 36 31.59 -29.79 -4.85
N GLN A 37 30.93 -29.18 -3.86
CA GLN A 37 31.20 -29.46 -2.46
C GLN A 37 30.95 -30.93 -2.11
N THR A 38 29.86 -31.51 -2.60
CA THR A 38 29.53 -32.92 -2.38
C THR A 38 30.57 -33.84 -3.00
N GLN A 39 30.98 -33.57 -4.25
CA GLN A 39 32.03 -34.33 -4.93
C GLN A 39 33.38 -34.24 -4.21
N VAL A 40 33.79 -33.05 -3.78
CA VAL A 40 35.06 -32.87 -3.05
C VAL A 40 35.01 -33.58 -1.69
N ARG A 41 33.86 -33.57 -0.99
CA ARG A 41 33.67 -34.34 0.26
C ARG A 41 33.78 -35.85 0.02
N GLU A 42 33.21 -36.35 -1.07
CA GLU A 42 33.32 -37.75 -1.44
C GLU A 42 34.77 -38.15 -1.76
N GLN A 43 35.49 -37.31 -2.52
CA GLN A 43 36.90 -37.51 -2.83
C GLN A 43 37.78 -37.43 -1.57
N SER A 44 37.52 -36.50 -0.67
CA SER A 44 38.20 -36.42 0.63
C SER A 44 37.96 -37.66 1.49
N ARG A 45 36.73 -38.20 1.49
CA ARG A 45 36.41 -39.46 2.18
C ARG A 45 37.16 -40.65 1.57
N ARG A 46 37.38 -40.64 0.25
CA ARG A 46 38.08 -41.68 -0.49
C ARG A 46 39.61 -41.61 -0.33
N ALA A 47 40.17 -40.42 -0.21
CA ALA A 47 41.62 -40.18 -0.13
C ALA A 47 42.26 -40.41 1.26
N ARG A 48 41.47 -40.46 2.35
CA ARG A 48 41.95 -40.72 3.74
C ARG A 48 43.15 -39.87 4.20
N THR A 49 43.37 -38.67 3.67
CA THR A 49 44.43 -37.75 4.09
C THR A 49 43.88 -36.67 5.01
N THR A 50 44.50 -36.52 6.19
CA THR A 50 44.11 -35.59 7.27
C THR A 50 44.17 -34.11 6.88
N ASP A 51 44.94 -33.76 5.85
CA ASP A 51 45.23 -32.37 5.46
C ASP A 51 44.07 -31.67 4.74
N MET A 52 43.15 -32.40 4.11
CA MET A 52 42.04 -31.81 3.34
C MET A 52 40.84 -31.36 4.18
N ARG A 53 40.86 -31.62 5.50
CA ARG A 53 39.75 -31.26 6.41
C ARG A 53 39.69 -29.77 6.76
N MET A 54 40.76 -28.99 6.53
CA MET A 54 40.86 -27.62 7.07
C MET A 54 40.50 -26.48 6.09
N ALA A 55 40.28 -26.74 4.80
CA ALA A 55 40.21 -25.69 3.78
C ALA A 55 38.79 -25.15 3.46
N TRP A 56 37.82 -25.21 4.38
CA TRP A 56 36.40 -24.98 4.05
C TRP A 56 35.79 -23.67 4.56
N ARG A 57 36.62 -22.69 4.96
CA ARG A 57 36.14 -21.32 5.20
C ARG A 57 36.17 -20.50 3.91
N VAL A 58 35.39 -20.91 2.91
CA VAL A 58 35.21 -20.11 1.69
C VAL A 58 34.13 -19.07 1.95
N THR A 59 34.56 -17.85 2.30
CA THR A 59 33.65 -16.69 2.30
C THR A 59 33.53 -16.19 0.87
N LEU A 60 32.42 -16.53 0.22
CA LEU A 60 32.15 -16.14 -1.16
C LEU A 60 31.80 -14.65 -1.25
N VAL A 61 32.52 -13.90 -2.10
CA VAL A 61 32.35 -12.44 -2.26
C VAL A 61 30.96 -12.10 -2.81
N HIS A 62 30.40 -12.96 -3.69
CA HIS A 62 29.09 -12.72 -4.28
C HIS A 62 27.95 -12.81 -3.26
N LYS A 63 28.13 -13.44 -2.09
CA LYS A 63 27.08 -13.46 -1.05
C LYS A 63 26.79 -12.08 -0.48
N LYS A 64 27.81 -11.22 -0.38
CA LYS A 64 27.62 -9.81 0.03
C LYS A 64 26.85 -9.03 -1.03
N LEU A 65 27.18 -9.26 -2.30
CA LEU A 65 26.47 -8.67 -3.44
C LEU A 65 25.01 -9.16 -3.53
N GLN A 66 24.76 -10.45 -3.32
CA GLN A 66 23.42 -11.04 -3.31
C GLN A 66 22.56 -10.43 -2.21
N ALA A 67 23.08 -10.32 -0.99
CA ALA A 67 22.39 -9.65 0.12
C ALA A 67 22.07 -8.19 -0.21
N ARG A 68 23.00 -7.49 -0.87
CA ARG A 68 22.81 -6.11 -1.33
C ARG A 68 21.70 -5.99 -2.37
N LEU A 69 21.69 -6.86 -3.39
CA LEU A 69 20.68 -6.89 -4.43
C LEU A 69 19.29 -7.23 -3.88
N GLU A 70 19.20 -8.14 -2.91
CA GLU A 70 17.95 -8.46 -2.22
C GLU A 70 17.44 -7.27 -1.41
N HIS A 71 18.35 -6.52 -0.77
CA HIS A 71 17.99 -5.28 -0.08
C HIS A 71 17.43 -4.23 -1.05
N MET A 72 18.07 -4.06 -2.22
CA MET A 72 17.59 -3.15 -3.27
C MET A 72 16.23 -3.60 -3.83
N LYS A 73 16.02 -4.91 -4.00
CA LYS A 73 14.74 -5.48 -4.45
C LYS A 73 13.61 -5.12 -3.49
N LYS A 74 13.83 -5.31 -2.18
CA LYS A 74 12.86 -4.95 -1.14
C LYS A 74 12.58 -3.46 -1.14
N PHE A 75 13.61 -2.62 -1.21
CA PHE A 75 13.47 -1.17 -1.27
C PHE A 75 12.63 -0.70 -2.46
N ARG A 76 12.95 -1.18 -3.68
CA ARG A 76 12.20 -0.83 -4.90
C ARG A 76 10.76 -1.28 -4.86
N LYS A 77 10.51 -2.50 -4.37
CA LYS A 77 9.15 -3.02 -4.19
C LYS A 77 8.36 -2.16 -3.21
N GLN A 78 8.95 -1.80 -2.08
CA GLN A 78 8.32 -0.93 -1.08
C GLN A 78 8.05 0.48 -1.64
N HIS A 79 8.96 1.04 -2.42
CA HIS A 79 8.80 2.34 -3.08
C HIS A 79 7.67 2.31 -4.12
N GLU A 80 7.61 1.30 -4.98
CA GLU A 80 6.57 1.18 -6.01
C GLU A 80 5.19 0.92 -5.38
N GLN A 81 5.14 0.10 -4.32
CA GLN A 81 3.94 -0.07 -3.51
C GLN A 81 3.49 1.26 -2.91
N LEU A 82 4.40 2.03 -2.30
CA LEU A 82 4.07 3.33 -1.75
C LEU A 82 3.52 4.26 -2.82
N ARG A 83 4.18 4.35 -3.99
CA ARG A 83 3.74 5.18 -5.10
C ARG A 83 2.35 4.80 -5.60
N SER A 84 2.11 3.50 -5.84
CA SER A 84 0.82 2.98 -6.29
C SER A 84 -0.30 3.28 -5.28
N VAL A 85 -0.01 3.05 -4.00
CA VAL A 85 -0.96 3.30 -2.93
C VAL A 85 -1.24 4.79 -2.77
N ILE A 86 -0.23 5.65 -2.81
CA ILE A 86 -0.40 7.11 -2.75
C ILE A 86 -1.20 7.60 -3.95
N ASP A 87 -0.90 7.14 -5.17
CA ASP A 87 -1.65 7.54 -6.37
C ASP A 87 -3.12 7.13 -6.26
N ARG A 88 -3.41 5.89 -5.85
CA ARG A 88 -4.79 5.40 -5.65
C ARG A 88 -5.52 6.11 -4.50
N VAL A 89 -4.81 6.43 -3.42
CA VAL A 89 -5.38 7.05 -2.22
C VAL A 89 -5.57 8.54 -2.39
N LEU A 90 -4.75 9.24 -3.17
CA LEU A 90 -4.87 10.68 -3.38
C LEU A 90 -5.66 11.04 -4.64
N ARG A 91 -5.80 10.10 -5.58
CA ARG A 91 -6.58 10.27 -6.81
C ARG A 91 -7.85 9.42 -6.77
N PRO A 92 -8.85 9.79 -5.95
CA PRO A 92 -10.06 10.38 -6.52
C PRO A 92 -10.73 11.40 -5.57
N ILE A 93 -10.67 12.67 -5.95
CA ILE A 93 -11.67 13.69 -5.54
C ILE A 93 -12.41 14.22 -6.79
N THR A 94 -11.90 13.99 -7.99
CA THR A 94 -12.45 14.56 -9.23
C THR A 94 -13.56 13.72 -9.88
N GLU A 95 -13.55 12.40 -9.76
CA GLU A 95 -14.48 11.56 -10.53
C GLU A 95 -15.87 11.40 -9.88
N THR A 96 -15.95 11.40 -8.55
CA THR A 96 -17.25 11.28 -7.86
C THR A 96 -18.07 12.57 -7.82
N ALA A 97 -17.46 13.72 -8.11
CA ALA A 97 -18.19 14.99 -8.22
C ALA A 97 -18.73 15.27 -9.63
N GLN A 98 -18.15 14.68 -10.68
CA GLN A 98 -18.58 14.90 -12.07
C GLN A 98 -19.63 13.88 -12.56
N ALA A 99 -19.84 12.77 -11.84
CA ALA A 99 -20.78 11.73 -12.26
C ALA A 99 -22.27 11.98 -11.89
N LEU A 100 -22.63 13.13 -11.28
CA LEU A 100 -24.02 13.48 -10.96
C LEU A 100 -24.62 14.64 -11.79
N THR A 101 -23.94 15.13 -12.84
CA THR A 101 -24.47 16.24 -13.68
C THR A 101 -24.48 15.95 -15.18
N THR A 102 -24.63 14.68 -15.59
CA THR A 102 -24.89 14.32 -16.99
C THR A 102 -26.23 13.60 -17.15
N VAL A 103 -27.32 14.34 -16.90
CA VAL A 103 -28.59 14.07 -17.59
C VAL A 103 -28.89 15.28 -18.46
N GLN A 104 -28.77 15.04 -19.77
CA GLN A 104 -29.05 15.97 -20.85
C GLN A 104 -30.48 16.51 -20.80
N SER A 105 -30.63 17.81 -21.07
CA SER A 105 -31.73 18.37 -21.85
C SER A 105 -31.20 19.63 -22.55
N PRO A 106 -31.50 19.84 -23.85
CA PRO A 106 -30.88 20.90 -24.64
C PRO A 106 -31.73 22.18 -24.59
N SER A 107 -31.10 23.34 -24.42
CA SER A 107 -31.63 24.64 -24.89
C SER A 107 -30.50 25.66 -24.95
N ALA A 108 -30.49 26.41 -26.06
CA ALA A 108 -29.57 27.50 -26.35
C ALA A 108 -29.86 28.73 -25.50
N ASP A 109 -28.83 29.40 -24.98
CA ASP A 109 -28.45 30.77 -25.35
C ASP A 109 -27.38 31.35 -24.40
N ASP A 110 -26.37 31.92 -25.08
CA ASP A 110 -25.52 33.09 -24.82
C ASP A 110 -24.98 33.53 -23.44
N SER A 111 -23.66 33.78 -23.47
CA SER A 111 -22.88 34.85 -22.81
C SER A 111 -22.71 34.94 -21.27
N ASP A 112 -21.42 34.79 -20.91
CA ASP A 112 -20.61 35.58 -19.95
C ASP A 112 -21.04 35.69 -18.48
N SER A 113 -20.27 35.03 -17.62
CA SER A 113 -20.08 35.38 -16.20
C SER A 113 -18.78 34.77 -15.70
N THR A 114 -17.68 35.48 -15.94
CA THR A 114 -16.39 35.30 -15.28
C THR A 114 -16.52 35.70 -13.80
N ALA A 115 -16.78 34.74 -12.92
CA ALA A 115 -16.34 34.79 -11.51
C ALA A 115 -16.73 33.50 -10.79
N ASN A 116 -15.80 33.02 -9.96
CA ASN A 116 -16.01 32.13 -8.82
C ASN A 116 -15.74 30.62 -9.02
N SER A 117 -14.45 30.28 -9.15
CA SER A 117 -13.91 28.95 -8.83
C SER A 117 -12.51 29.10 -8.21
N VAL A 118 -12.44 29.52 -6.94
CA VAL A 118 -11.17 29.69 -6.21
C VAL A 118 -11.13 28.86 -4.91
N SER A 119 -12.18 28.12 -4.57
CA SER A 119 -12.30 27.44 -3.26
C SER A 119 -12.03 25.93 -3.25
N THR A 120 -11.47 25.34 -4.32
CA THR A 120 -11.20 23.88 -4.42
C THR A 120 -9.72 23.53 -4.65
N THR A 121 -8.82 24.51 -4.65
CA THR A 121 -7.39 24.33 -4.98
C THR A 121 -6.49 24.03 -3.77
N THR A 122 -6.97 24.17 -2.53
CA THR A 122 -6.11 24.00 -1.35
C THR A 122 -5.89 22.53 -0.99
N SER A 123 -6.91 21.67 -1.05
CA SER A 123 -6.80 20.23 -0.74
C SER A 123 -5.93 19.49 -1.76
N SER A 124 -6.12 19.79 -3.05
CA SER A 124 -5.36 19.20 -4.16
C SER A 124 -3.88 19.62 -4.15
N SER A 125 -3.55 20.83 -3.68
CA SER A 125 -2.16 21.26 -3.53
C SER A 125 -1.39 20.47 -2.47
N LEU A 126 -2.08 19.95 -1.44
CA LEU A 126 -1.43 19.19 -0.38
C LEU A 126 -1.14 17.74 -0.83
N ASP A 127 -2.02 17.20 -1.67
CA ASP A 127 -1.93 15.84 -2.21
C ASP A 127 -0.83 15.72 -3.28
N ILE A 128 -0.71 16.73 -4.16
CA ILE A 128 0.37 16.80 -5.16
C ILE A 128 1.74 16.89 -4.49
N ASN A 129 1.85 17.67 -3.40
CA ASN A 129 3.09 17.79 -2.64
C ASN A 129 3.55 16.48 -1.99
N ALA A 130 2.65 15.57 -1.60
CA ALA A 130 3.03 14.29 -1.00
C ALA A 130 3.65 13.34 -2.05
N ILE A 131 3.12 13.33 -3.27
CA ILE A 131 3.68 12.55 -4.39
C ILE A 131 5.06 13.10 -4.77
N ASP A 132 5.18 14.43 -4.88
CA ASP A 132 6.42 15.10 -5.22
C ASP A 132 7.50 14.90 -4.15
N GLU A 133 7.13 14.89 -2.86
CA GLU A 133 8.07 14.64 -1.76
C GLU A 133 8.62 13.20 -1.79
N VAL A 134 7.78 12.21 -2.10
CA VAL A 134 8.22 10.81 -2.30
C VAL A 134 9.12 10.67 -3.52
N HIS A 135 8.80 11.38 -4.61
CA HIS A 135 9.64 11.40 -5.81
C HIS A 135 11.01 12.02 -5.53
N LEU A 136 11.05 13.17 -4.84
CA LEU A 136 12.28 13.86 -4.46
C LEU A 136 13.13 13.04 -3.47
N ALA A 137 12.49 12.33 -2.55
CA ALA A 137 13.16 11.37 -1.66
C ALA A 137 13.83 10.25 -2.48
N TYR A 138 13.13 9.73 -3.49
CA TYR A 138 13.66 8.69 -4.37
C TYR A 138 14.80 9.20 -5.27
N GLU A 139 14.71 10.43 -5.79
CA GLU A 139 15.80 11.08 -6.52
C GLU A 139 17.06 11.22 -5.68
N SER A 140 16.92 11.64 -4.42
CA SER A 140 18.05 11.74 -3.49
C SER A 140 18.73 10.38 -3.25
N CYS A 141 18.00 9.27 -3.38
CA CYS A 141 18.56 7.91 -3.32
C CYS A 141 19.13 7.41 -4.64
N LYS A 142 18.66 7.93 -5.80
CA LYS A 142 19.16 7.58 -7.13
C LYS A 142 20.57 8.11 -7.36
N GLU A 143 20.90 9.27 -6.80
CA GLU A 143 22.23 9.91 -6.92
C GLU A 143 23.36 9.12 -6.24
N ILE A 144 23.04 8.20 -5.34
CA ILE A 144 24.02 7.42 -4.58
C ILE A 144 24.25 6.08 -5.27
N ASP A 145 25.52 5.70 -5.46
CA ASP A 145 25.87 4.42 -6.08
C ASP A 145 25.44 3.26 -5.17
N ALA A 146 24.35 2.61 -5.55
CA ALA A 146 23.78 1.50 -4.80
C ALA A 146 24.62 0.21 -4.91
N LEU A 147 25.60 0.14 -5.82
CA LEU A 147 26.40 -1.06 -6.08
C LEU A 147 27.79 -1.04 -5.42
N ASP A 148 28.16 0.04 -4.73
CA ASP A 148 29.42 0.08 -3.99
C ASP A 148 29.34 -0.78 -2.72
N LEU A 149 30.10 -1.88 -2.71
CA LEU A 149 30.23 -2.83 -1.60
C LEU A 149 31.34 -2.45 -0.61
N SER A 150 32.05 -1.32 -0.84
CA SER A 150 32.97 -0.74 0.12
C SER A 150 32.26 -0.45 1.44
N LYS A 151 33.02 -0.38 2.55
CA LYS A 151 32.46 0.06 3.84
C LYS A 151 31.88 1.48 3.72
N GLU A 152 32.55 2.35 2.97
CA GLU A 152 32.11 3.73 2.73
C GLU A 152 30.81 3.77 1.91
N GLY A 153 30.68 2.92 0.88
CA GLY A 153 29.45 2.78 0.07
C GLY A 153 28.28 2.19 0.85
N GLN A 154 28.56 1.24 1.76
CA GLN A 154 27.55 0.68 2.65
C GLN A 154 27.02 1.72 3.65
N ASP A 155 27.91 2.49 4.28
CA ASP A 155 27.54 3.56 5.21
C ASP A 155 26.79 4.69 4.50
N ALA A 156 27.23 5.08 3.29
CA ALA A 156 26.56 6.07 2.47
C ALA A 156 25.13 5.63 2.09
N TRP A 157 24.94 4.36 1.73
CA TRP A 157 23.63 3.80 1.42
C TRP A 157 22.73 3.67 2.64
N GLU A 158 23.25 3.22 3.78
CA GLU A 158 22.50 3.19 5.03
C GLU A 158 22.04 4.60 5.44
N ALA A 159 22.91 5.59 5.31
CA ALA A 159 22.56 6.98 5.53
C ALA A 159 21.54 7.49 4.51
N ALA A 160 21.59 7.05 3.25
CA ALA A 160 20.60 7.38 2.22
C ALA A 160 19.22 6.81 2.58
N MET A 161 19.18 5.53 2.97
CA MET A 161 17.94 4.86 3.37
C MET A 161 17.35 5.51 4.60
N LYS A 162 18.16 5.82 5.62
CA LYS A 162 17.68 6.53 6.80
C LYS A 162 17.08 7.90 6.47
N ARG A 163 17.65 8.62 5.50
CA ARG A 163 17.08 9.89 5.01
C ARG A 163 15.79 9.68 4.23
N TYR A 164 15.71 8.63 3.41
CA TYR A 164 14.50 8.25 2.70
C TYR A 164 13.39 7.89 3.68
N ASP A 165 13.64 6.98 4.62
CA ASP A 165 12.70 6.56 5.65
C ASP A 165 12.19 7.77 6.45
N ALA A 166 13.09 8.66 6.88
CA ALA A 166 12.68 9.88 7.59
C ALA A 166 11.81 10.84 6.74
N ARG A 167 11.96 10.86 5.41
CA ARG A 167 11.06 11.62 4.52
C ARG A 167 9.73 10.90 4.33
N ILE A 168 9.76 9.57 4.18
CA ILE A 168 8.54 8.77 4.10
C ILE A 168 7.74 8.88 5.39
N ASP A 169 8.38 8.88 6.57
CA ASP A 169 7.71 9.06 7.86
C ASP A 169 6.99 10.42 7.94
N ARG A 170 7.54 11.48 7.35
CA ARG A 170 6.88 12.80 7.26
C ARG A 170 5.65 12.74 6.36
N VAL A 171 5.77 12.08 5.21
CA VAL A 171 4.65 11.86 4.30
C VAL A 171 3.57 11.02 4.98
N GLU A 172 3.94 9.96 5.70
CA GLU A 172 3.02 9.13 6.48
C GLU A 172 2.33 9.90 7.60
N ALA A 173 3.06 10.77 8.31
CA ALA A 173 2.48 11.64 9.35
C ALA A 173 1.47 12.62 8.75
N ARG A 174 1.76 13.18 7.56
CA ARG A 174 0.84 14.06 6.84
C ARG A 174 -0.42 13.32 6.36
N ILE A 175 -0.25 12.13 5.77
CA ILE A 175 -1.36 11.25 5.38
C ILE A 175 -2.20 10.89 6.62
N THR A 176 -1.57 10.65 7.76
CA THR A 176 -2.26 10.37 9.02
C THR A 176 -3.08 11.55 9.50
N SER A 177 -2.56 12.78 9.40
CA SER A 177 -3.33 14.00 9.70
C SER A 177 -4.53 14.14 8.77
N LEU A 178 -4.34 13.93 7.47
CA LEU A 178 -5.43 13.98 6.49
C LEU A 178 -6.50 12.92 6.79
N LEU A 179 -6.08 11.69 7.09
CA LEU A 179 -6.99 10.60 7.46
C LEU A 179 -7.79 10.95 8.70
N ARG A 180 -7.14 11.56 9.71
CA ARG A 180 -7.78 12.05 10.94
C ARG A 180 -8.81 13.14 10.65
N ASP A 181 -8.50 14.10 9.80
CA ASP A 181 -9.41 15.18 9.44
C ASP A 181 -10.63 14.65 8.68
N GLN A 182 -10.40 13.79 7.68
CA GLN A 182 -11.48 13.13 6.92
C GLN A 182 -12.37 12.28 7.83
N LEU A 183 -11.79 11.52 8.74
CA LEU A 183 -12.56 10.71 9.68
C LEU A 183 -13.27 11.55 10.75
N GLY A 184 -12.73 12.71 11.10
CA GLY A 184 -13.37 13.69 11.97
C GLY A 184 -14.61 14.34 11.34
N THR A 185 -14.67 14.45 10.01
CA THR A 185 -15.85 14.94 9.29
C THR A 185 -16.95 13.89 9.11
N ALA A 186 -16.59 12.60 9.14
CA ALA A 186 -17.53 11.49 8.93
C ALA A 186 -18.44 11.31 10.15
N LYS A 187 -19.75 11.36 9.94
CA LYS A 187 -20.75 11.20 11.01
C LYS A 187 -21.31 9.79 11.06
N ASN A 188 -21.31 9.09 9.92
CA ASN A 188 -21.90 7.76 9.77
C ASN A 188 -20.83 6.66 9.71
N ALA A 189 -21.12 5.48 10.27
CA ALA A 189 -20.24 4.30 10.15
C ALA A 189 -19.98 3.95 8.68
N ASN A 190 -20.98 4.09 7.81
CA ASN A 190 -20.84 3.83 6.37
C ASN A 190 -19.87 4.79 5.67
N GLU A 191 -19.83 6.06 6.07
CA GLU A 191 -18.87 7.05 5.53
C GLU A 191 -17.46 6.74 6.02
N MET A 192 -17.32 6.39 7.29
CA MET A 192 -16.05 5.93 7.84
C MET A 192 -15.55 4.70 7.09
N PHE A 193 -16.38 3.69 6.83
CA PHE A 193 -15.99 2.49 6.08
C PHE A 193 -15.57 2.80 4.64
N ARG A 194 -16.23 3.74 3.96
CA ARG A 194 -15.83 4.20 2.61
C ARG A 194 -14.45 4.86 2.61
N ILE A 195 -14.14 5.62 3.66
CA ILE A 195 -12.81 6.19 3.82
C ILE A 195 -11.82 5.05 4.11
N PHE A 196 -12.07 4.19 5.10
CA PHE A 196 -11.16 3.08 5.42
C PHE A 196 -10.88 2.14 4.25
N SER A 197 -11.88 1.81 3.40
CA SER A 197 -11.65 0.92 2.26
C SER A 197 -10.68 1.50 1.23
N ARG A 198 -10.62 2.83 1.09
CA ARG A 198 -9.66 3.54 0.23
C ARG A 198 -8.24 3.48 0.80
N PHE A 199 -8.09 3.68 2.11
CA PHE A 199 -6.78 3.66 2.77
C PHE A 199 -6.28 2.25 3.14
N ASN A 200 -7.01 1.19 2.79
CA ASN A 200 -6.74 -0.19 3.25
C ASN A 200 -5.31 -0.68 3.00
N GLU A 201 -4.72 -0.29 1.88
CA GLU A 201 -3.37 -0.70 1.51
C GLU A 201 -2.27 -0.02 2.33
N LEU A 202 -2.60 1.08 3.02
CA LEU A 202 -1.68 1.80 3.92
C LEU A 202 -1.63 1.21 5.34
N PHE A 203 -2.54 0.29 5.67
CA PHE A 203 -2.72 -0.20 7.05
C PHE A 203 -1.60 -1.11 7.54
N VAL A 204 -0.79 -1.64 6.61
CA VAL A 204 0.36 -2.51 6.92
C VAL A 204 1.56 -1.70 7.46
N ARG A 205 1.53 -0.35 7.35
CA ARG A 205 2.62 0.52 7.79
C ARG A 205 2.52 0.90 9.26
N GLN A 206 3.66 0.97 9.93
CA GLN A 206 3.75 1.12 11.40
C GLN A 206 3.14 2.44 11.90
N HIS A 207 3.46 3.58 11.26
CA HIS A 207 2.99 4.88 11.73
C HIS A 207 1.49 5.10 11.46
N ILE A 208 1.03 4.73 10.26
CA ILE A 208 -0.39 4.83 9.88
C ILE A 208 -1.24 3.85 10.69
N GLY A 209 -0.76 2.60 10.86
CA GLY A 209 -1.46 1.58 11.64
C GLY A 209 -1.65 1.95 13.11
N GLY A 210 -0.71 2.69 13.71
CA GLY A 210 -0.83 3.19 15.08
C GLY A 210 -2.03 4.12 15.27
N ALA A 211 -2.16 5.13 14.42
CA ALA A 211 -3.27 6.08 14.48
C ALA A 211 -4.62 5.43 14.17
N ILE A 212 -4.65 4.43 13.27
CA ILE A 212 -5.87 3.72 12.90
C ILE A 212 -6.44 2.90 14.05
N LYS A 213 -5.60 2.29 14.90
CA LYS A 213 -6.09 1.47 16.03
C LYS A 213 -7.01 2.23 16.97
N GLU A 214 -6.71 3.50 17.21
CA GLU A 214 -7.56 4.39 18.01
C GLU A 214 -8.94 4.55 17.36
N TYR A 215 -8.98 4.81 16.05
CA TYR A 215 -10.22 4.99 15.31
C TYR A 215 -10.98 3.70 15.02
N GLN A 216 -10.31 2.57 14.90
CA GLN A 216 -10.95 1.26 14.82
C GLN A 216 -11.79 1.00 16.05
N THR A 217 -11.31 1.38 17.24
CA THR A 217 -12.10 1.25 18.48
C THR A 217 -13.37 2.10 18.42
N GLN A 218 -13.28 3.34 17.94
CA GLN A 218 -14.45 4.21 17.77
C GLN A 218 -15.41 3.72 16.67
N LEU A 219 -14.88 3.18 15.58
CA LEU A 219 -15.69 2.61 14.50
C LEU A 219 -16.41 1.34 14.98
N ILE A 220 -15.73 0.46 15.70
CA ILE A 220 -16.31 -0.74 16.29
C ILE A 220 -17.44 -0.35 17.25
N GLN A 221 -17.26 0.69 18.07
CA GLN A 221 -18.32 1.15 18.95
C GLN A 221 -19.53 1.68 18.17
N ARG A 222 -19.34 2.50 17.13
CA ARG A 222 -20.46 2.96 16.28
C ARG A 222 -21.18 1.82 15.57
N VAL A 223 -20.43 0.85 15.06
CA VAL A 223 -21.00 -0.35 14.43
C VAL A 223 -21.74 -1.19 15.45
N LYS A 224 -21.25 -1.28 16.68
CA LYS A 224 -21.95 -1.94 17.78
C LYS A 224 -23.27 -1.22 18.09
N ASP A 225 -23.26 0.10 18.21
CA ASP A 225 -24.47 0.90 18.44
C ASP A 225 -25.48 0.73 17.27
N ASP A 226 -24.99 0.69 16.03
CA ASP A 226 -25.81 0.41 14.84
C ASP A 226 -26.42 -0.99 14.87
N ILE A 227 -25.64 -2.01 15.26
CA ILE A 227 -26.11 -3.40 15.44
C ILE A 227 -27.13 -3.48 16.59
N GLU A 228 -26.90 -2.79 17.70
CA GLU A 228 -27.85 -2.71 18.82
C GLU A 228 -29.16 -2.05 18.38
N SER A 229 -29.10 -0.97 17.59
CA SER A 229 -30.29 -0.33 17.01
C SER A 229 -31.04 -1.27 16.06
N LEU A 230 -30.32 -2.09 15.29
CA LEU A 230 -30.90 -3.11 14.41
C LEU A 230 -31.56 -4.22 15.24
N HIS A 231 -30.93 -4.62 16.34
CA HIS A 231 -31.44 -5.62 17.26
C HIS A 231 -32.70 -5.12 17.98
N GLU A 232 -32.76 -3.84 18.37
CA GLU A 232 -33.98 -3.23 18.89
C GLU A 232 -35.11 -3.18 17.84
N LYS A 233 -34.79 -2.81 16.59
CA LYS A 233 -35.76 -2.85 15.48
C LYS A 233 -36.29 -4.27 15.27
N PHE A 234 -35.42 -5.28 15.37
CA PHE A 234 -35.83 -6.68 15.28
C PHE A 234 -36.74 -7.09 16.45
N LYS A 235 -36.43 -6.69 17.68
CA LYS A 235 -37.23 -6.96 18.89
C LYS A 235 -38.64 -6.38 18.85
N GLN A 236 -38.82 -5.20 18.25
CA GLN A 236 -40.14 -4.58 18.11
C GLN A 236 -41.11 -5.41 17.25
N GLN A 237 -40.62 -6.47 16.59
CA GLN A 237 -41.35 -7.37 15.69
C GLN A 237 -41.97 -6.65 14.49
N TYR A 238 -42.02 -7.35 13.36
CA TYR A 238 -42.57 -6.80 12.13
C TYR A 238 -44.00 -6.29 12.29
N ALA A 239 -44.83 -6.99 13.07
CA ALA A 239 -46.27 -6.69 13.24
C ALA A 239 -46.56 -5.32 13.89
N HIS A 240 -45.69 -4.84 14.78
CA HIS A 240 -45.86 -3.55 15.46
C HIS A 240 -45.06 -2.41 14.79
N SER A 241 -44.20 -2.74 13.83
CA SER A 241 -43.41 -1.76 13.08
C SER A 241 -44.24 -1.00 12.04
N LYS A 242 -43.83 0.24 11.74
CA LYS A 242 -44.38 1.03 10.63
C LYS A 242 -44.22 0.31 9.28
N SER A 243 -43.23 -0.58 9.16
CA SER A 243 -42.99 -1.41 7.98
C SER A 243 -44.18 -2.33 7.64
N TYR A 244 -44.92 -2.84 8.62
CA TYR A 244 -46.12 -3.66 8.37
C TYR A 244 -47.23 -2.85 7.68
N LYS A 245 -47.47 -1.61 8.13
CA LYS A 245 -48.46 -0.72 7.52
C LYS A 245 -48.06 -0.34 6.10
N ILE A 246 -46.78 -0.03 5.87
CA ILE A 246 -46.26 0.31 4.54
C ILE A 246 -46.35 -0.89 3.58
N SER A 247 -45.92 -2.08 3.99
CA SER A 247 -46.03 -3.28 3.16
C SER A 247 -47.47 -3.64 2.83
N ARG A 248 -48.40 -3.42 3.77
CA ARG A 248 -49.84 -3.62 3.54
C ARG A 248 -50.41 -2.61 2.54
N CYS A 249 -49.92 -1.37 2.53
CA CYS A 249 -50.29 -0.38 1.51
C CYS A 249 -49.68 -0.67 0.13
N ASN A 250 -48.61 -1.47 0.05
CA ASN A 250 -47.96 -1.88 -1.20
C ASN A 250 -48.40 -3.30 -1.64
N ASP A 251 -49.55 -3.78 -1.15
CA ASP A 251 -50.11 -5.10 -1.47
C ASP A 251 -49.19 -6.30 -1.20
N LEU A 252 -48.24 -6.17 -0.27
CA LEU A 252 -47.39 -7.28 0.15
C LEU A 252 -48.08 -8.10 1.26
N PRO A 253 -48.23 -9.42 1.08
CA PRO A 253 -48.77 -10.31 2.12
C PRO A 253 -47.95 -10.24 3.41
N PRO A 254 -48.56 -10.44 4.60
CA PRO A 254 -47.89 -10.29 5.89
C PRO A 254 -46.70 -11.23 6.08
N VAL A 255 -46.76 -12.44 5.51
CA VAL A 255 -45.68 -13.44 5.55
C VAL A 255 -44.52 -13.06 4.62
N SER A 256 -44.81 -12.63 3.39
CA SER A 256 -43.77 -12.17 2.46
C SER A 256 -43.09 -10.89 2.96
N GLY A 257 -43.88 -9.96 3.51
CA GLY A 257 -43.38 -8.72 4.08
C GLY A 257 -42.50 -8.94 5.32
N SER A 258 -42.81 -9.92 6.18
CA SER A 258 -41.96 -10.22 7.34
C SER A 258 -40.61 -10.83 6.93
N ILE A 259 -40.59 -11.67 5.89
CA ILE A 259 -39.36 -12.26 5.34
C ILE A 259 -38.48 -11.20 4.67
N ILE A 260 -39.07 -10.31 3.86
CA ILE A 260 -38.34 -9.22 3.20
C ILE A 260 -37.74 -8.27 4.25
N TRP A 261 -38.54 -7.89 5.26
CA TRP A 261 -38.08 -7.05 6.37
C TRP A 261 -36.95 -7.70 7.17
N ALA A 262 -37.06 -8.99 7.49
CA ALA A 262 -36.02 -9.73 8.20
C ALA A 262 -34.74 -9.92 7.37
N LYS A 263 -34.82 -9.87 6.04
CA LYS A 263 -33.66 -9.94 5.14
C LYS A 263 -32.96 -8.59 4.97
N GLN A 264 -33.65 -7.50 5.26
CA GLN A 264 -33.14 -6.13 5.11
C GLN A 264 -32.47 -5.57 6.38
N ILE A 265 -32.81 -6.16 7.53
CA ILE A 265 -32.08 -6.05 8.80
C ILE A 265 -30.91 -7.02 8.75
#